data_AF-A0A399PSH5-F1
#
_entry.id   AF-A0A399PSH5-F1
#
_cell.length_a   1.000
_cell.length_b   1.000
_cell.length_c   1.000
_cell.angle_alpha   90.00
_cell.angle_beta   90.00
_cell.angle_gamma   90.00
#
_symmetry.space_group_name_H-M   'P 1'
#
loop_
_entity.id
_entity.type
_entity.pdbx_description
1 polymer ?
#
loop_
_entity_poly.entity_id
_entity_poly.type
_entity_poly.pdbx_seq_one_letter_code
_entity_poly.pdbx_strand_id
1 'polypeptide(L)'
;RPWLFGDLAAAFHARAAGLDPAATPRAHPTQGQVADTFRRHVELLAEFFESEERGCRDARKHVAWYFKGYPVGGDLRAALASASSLEEIDDLLATLDRDQPYPGAGAEGARGRQGSMKRTALPDRWLESRDIDAQDAMDIADGEIHNSGG
;
A
#
# COMPACT_ATOMS: atom_id res chain seq x y z
N ARG A 1 4.27 -5.34 -1.31
CA ARG A 1 4.59 -6.54 -2.12
C ARG A 1 4.97 -6.12 -3.55
N PRO A 2 6.09 -5.40 -3.71
CA PRO A 2 6.55 -4.99 -5.05
C PRO A 2 6.83 -6.19 -5.98
N TRP A 3 7.21 -7.34 -5.43
CA TRP A 3 7.45 -8.58 -6.19
C TRP A 3 6.23 -9.13 -6.95
N LEU A 4 5.00 -8.71 -6.63
CA LEU A 4 3.80 -9.14 -7.35
C LEU A 4 3.87 -8.82 -8.85
N PHE A 5 4.48 -7.70 -9.23
CA PHE A 5 4.61 -7.35 -10.64
C PHE A 5 5.57 -8.30 -11.37
N GLY A 6 6.61 -8.79 -10.69
CA GLY A 6 7.49 -9.84 -11.23
C GLY A 6 6.73 -11.14 -11.44
N ASP A 7 5.92 -11.56 -10.45
CA ASP A 7 5.06 -12.75 -10.56
C ASP A 7 4.09 -12.64 -11.74
N LEU A 8 3.45 -11.47 -11.91
CA LEU A 8 2.52 -11.23 -13.02
C LEU A 8 3.23 -11.24 -14.37
N ALA A 9 4.40 -10.61 -14.47
CA ALA A 9 5.20 -10.62 -15.69
C ALA A 9 5.60 -12.06 -16.06
N ALA A 10 6.09 -12.83 -15.09
CA ALA A 10 6.46 -14.23 -15.31
C ALA A 10 5.25 -15.07 -15.78
N ALA A 11 4.09 -14.89 -15.15
CA ALA A 11 2.85 -15.57 -15.55
C ALA A 11 2.41 -15.20 -16.97
N PHE A 12 2.53 -13.92 -17.37
CA PHE A 12 2.22 -13.48 -18.73
C PHE A 12 3.21 -14.06 -19.76
N HIS A 13 4.50 -14.15 -19.43
CA HIS A 13 5.49 -14.79 -20.29
C HIS A 13 5.22 -16.28 -20.47
N ALA A 14 4.91 -17.00 -19.38
CA ALA A 14 4.54 -18.41 -19.44
C ALA A 14 3.32 -18.62 -20.36
N ARG A 15 2.28 -17.79 -20.18
CA ARG A 15 1.08 -17.83 -21.04
C ARG A 15 1.43 -17.64 -22.52
N ALA A 16 2.27 -16.65 -22.83
CA ALA A 16 2.68 -16.35 -24.20
C ALA A 16 3.48 -17.51 -24.83
N ALA A 17 4.20 -18.27 -24.03
CA ALA A 17 4.94 -19.46 -24.45
C ALA A 17 4.09 -20.75 -24.52
N GLY A 18 2.77 -20.67 -24.29
CA GLY A 18 1.88 -21.83 -24.26
C GLY A 18 2.04 -22.72 -23.02
N LEU A 19 2.71 -22.22 -21.98
CA LEU A 19 2.87 -22.89 -20.69
C LEU A 19 1.72 -22.50 -19.75
N ASP A 20 1.45 -23.34 -18.75
CA ASP A 20 0.48 -23.04 -17.69
C ASP A 20 1.02 -21.91 -16.78
N PRO A 21 0.37 -20.72 -16.73
CA PRO A 21 0.80 -19.64 -15.85
C PRO A 21 0.73 -20.02 -14.36
N ALA A 22 -0.15 -20.94 -13.98
CA ALA A 22 -0.27 -21.39 -12.59
C ALA A 22 0.93 -22.24 -12.14
N ALA A 23 1.65 -22.86 -13.08
CA ALA A 23 2.88 -23.59 -12.81
C ALA A 23 4.12 -22.67 -12.73
N THR A 24 3.96 -21.36 -12.94
CA THR A 24 5.07 -20.40 -12.89
C THR A 24 5.51 -20.20 -11.43
N PRO A 25 6.82 -20.34 -11.11
CA PRO A 25 7.33 -20.07 -9.78
C PRO A 25 6.99 -18.65 -9.33
N ARG A 26 6.44 -18.53 -8.11
CA ARG A 26 6.13 -17.23 -7.49
C ARG A 26 7.24 -16.80 -6.54
N ALA A 27 7.45 -15.50 -6.44
CA ALA A 27 8.33 -14.90 -5.47
C ALA A 27 7.75 -15.06 -4.06
N HIS A 28 8.47 -15.85 -3.26
CA HIS A 28 8.22 -16.06 -1.85
C HIS A 28 9.41 -15.54 -1.04
N PRO A 29 9.59 -14.21 -0.95
CA PRO A 29 10.78 -13.65 -0.33
C PRO A 29 10.86 -14.00 1.16
N THR A 30 12.08 -14.11 1.69
CA THR A 30 12.31 -14.18 3.14
C THR A 30 12.07 -12.82 3.80
N GLN A 31 11.98 -12.80 5.13
CA GLN A 31 11.89 -11.55 5.89
C GLN A 31 13.08 -10.62 5.59
N GLY A 32 14.29 -11.16 5.46
CA GLY A 32 15.48 -10.38 5.09
C GLY A 32 15.34 -9.71 3.72
N GLN A 33 14.88 -10.44 2.70
CA GLN A 33 14.66 -9.87 1.37
C GLN A 33 13.59 -8.77 1.37
N VAL A 34 12.55 -8.92 2.18
CA VAL A 34 11.53 -7.87 2.38
C VAL A 34 12.13 -6.64 3.07
N ALA A 35 12.97 -6.84 4.09
CA ALA A 35 13.69 -5.76 4.77
C ALA A 35 14.59 -4.97 3.81
N ASP A 36 15.38 -5.67 2.99
CA ASP A 36 16.28 -5.03 2.02
C ASP A 36 15.48 -4.24 0.97
N THR A 37 14.37 -4.82 0.49
CA THR A 37 13.49 -4.14 -0.46
C THR A 37 12.84 -2.89 0.16
N PHE A 38 12.42 -2.97 1.43
CA PHE A 38 11.90 -1.81 2.16
C PHE A 38 12.97 -0.74 2.33
N ARG A 39 14.20 -1.11 2.75
CA ARG A 39 15.31 -0.18 2.92
C ARG A 39 15.70 0.52 1.61
N ARG A 40 15.77 -0.21 0.49
CA ARG A 40 16.00 0.38 -0.83
C ARG A 40 14.87 1.34 -1.22
N HIS A 41 13.63 1.03 -0.87
CA HIS A 41 12.51 1.93 -1.13
C HIS A 41 12.62 3.23 -0.33
N VAL A 42 13.04 3.19 0.94
CA VAL A 42 13.25 4.42 1.72
C VAL A 42 14.39 5.26 1.14
N GLU A 43 15.48 4.61 0.71
CA GLU A 43 16.58 5.26 0.01
C GLU A 43 16.09 6.02 -1.23
N LEU A 44 15.31 5.36 -2.08
CA LEU A 44 14.77 5.96 -3.30
C LEU A 44 13.82 7.12 -3.00
N LEU A 45 13.06 7.06 -1.90
CA LEU A 45 12.22 8.18 -1.46
C LEU A 45 13.10 9.36 -0.99
N ALA A 46 14.17 9.08 -0.24
CA ALA A 46 15.11 10.11 0.20
C ALA A 46 15.81 10.79 -1.00
N GLU A 47 16.28 10.00 -1.98
CA GLU A 47 16.83 10.48 -3.25
C GLU A 47 15.80 11.35 -3.99
N PHE A 48 14.58 10.85 -4.18
CA PHE A 48 13.52 11.55 -4.90
C PHE A 48 13.12 12.89 -4.27
N PHE A 49 13.08 12.95 -2.94
CA PHE A 49 12.75 14.17 -2.22
C PHE A 49 13.95 15.07 -1.95
N GLU A 50 15.16 14.63 -2.30
CA GLU A 50 16.43 15.27 -1.91
C GLU A 50 16.47 15.55 -0.39
N SER A 51 15.88 14.65 0.40
CA SER A 51 15.67 14.82 1.83
C SER A 51 15.44 13.48 2.49
N GLU A 52 16.41 13.07 3.29
CA GLU A 52 16.37 11.84 4.07
C GLU A 52 15.19 11.82 5.06
N GLU A 53 15.01 12.91 5.79
CA GLU A 53 13.94 13.05 6.77
C GLU A 53 12.56 12.92 6.11
N ARG A 54 12.37 13.54 4.93
CA ARG A 54 11.13 13.44 4.17
C ARG A 54 10.92 12.04 3.59
N GLY A 55 11.99 11.40 3.11
CA GLY A 55 11.96 10.01 2.64
C GLY A 55 11.50 9.04 3.73
N CYS A 56 12.09 9.16 4.93
CA CYS A 56 11.71 8.37 6.10
C CYS A 56 10.25 8.63 6.50
N ARG A 57 9.81 9.88 6.50
CA ARG A 57 8.41 10.25 6.82
C ARG A 57 7.41 9.64 5.84
N ASP A 58 7.69 9.65 4.54
CA ASP A 58 6.80 9.05 3.54
C ASP A 58 6.80 7.51 3.60
N ALA A 59 7.93 6.90 3.99
CA ALA A 59 8.06 5.46 4.17
C ALA A 59 7.14 4.88 5.26
N ARG A 60 6.74 5.67 6.26
CA ARG A 60 5.94 5.23 7.43
C ARG A 60 4.66 4.48 7.05
N LYS A 61 3.94 4.93 6.02
CA LYS A 61 2.70 4.28 5.53
C LYS A 61 2.96 2.90 4.91
N HIS A 62 4.20 2.62 4.49
CA HIS A 62 4.58 1.40 3.80
C HIS A 62 4.99 0.26 4.76
N VAL A 63 5.42 0.56 5.98
CA VAL A 63 5.92 -0.43 6.96
C VAL A 63 4.94 -1.59 7.14
N ALA A 64 3.68 -1.27 7.44
CA ALA A 64 2.62 -2.26 7.64
C ALA A 64 2.36 -3.10 6.37
N TRP A 65 2.54 -2.53 5.18
CA TRP A 65 2.28 -3.21 3.92
C TRP A 65 3.40 -4.16 3.51
N TYR A 66 4.65 -3.79 3.78
CA TYR A 66 5.84 -4.63 3.53
C TYR A 66 5.84 -5.86 4.45
N PHE A 67 5.70 -5.64 5.75
CA PHE A 67 5.82 -6.70 6.76
C PHE A 67 4.49 -7.38 7.13
N LYS A 68 3.46 -7.26 6.28
CA LYS A 68 2.18 -7.96 6.49
C LYS A 68 2.39 -9.47 6.43
N GLY A 69 2.02 -10.15 7.52
CA GLY A 69 2.13 -11.61 7.67
C GLY A 69 3.47 -12.09 8.23
N TYR A 70 4.52 -11.29 8.11
CA TYR A 70 5.84 -11.60 8.68
C TYR A 70 5.83 -11.41 10.21
N PRO A 71 6.65 -12.18 10.95
CA PRO A 71 6.75 -12.14 12.41
C PRO A 71 7.51 -10.89 12.90
N VAL A 72 7.06 -9.70 12.49
CA VAL A 72 7.56 -8.42 12.98
C VAL A 72 6.65 -7.95 14.11
N GLY A 73 7.21 -7.66 15.28
CA GLY A 73 6.47 -7.21 16.46
C GLY A 73 5.81 -5.83 16.29
N GLY A 74 4.82 -5.53 17.14
CA GLY A 74 4.15 -4.22 17.15
C GLY A 74 5.14 -3.07 17.43
N ASP A 75 6.02 -3.27 18.40
CA ASP A 75 7.01 -2.27 18.82
C ASP A 75 8.01 -1.95 17.70
N LEU A 76 8.53 -2.99 17.01
CA LEU A 76 9.43 -2.78 15.88
C LEU A 76 8.73 -2.08 14.71
N ARG A 77 7.46 -2.41 14.44
CA ARG A 77 6.68 -1.69 13.42
C ARG A 77 6.47 -0.22 13.80
N ALA A 78 6.20 0.06 15.08
CA ALA A 78 6.04 1.42 15.57
C ALA A 78 7.36 2.20 15.45
N ALA A 79 8.48 1.60 15.84
CA ALA A 79 9.81 2.19 15.73
C ALA A 79 10.17 2.51 14.26
N LEU A 80 9.97 1.56 13.34
CA LEU A 80 10.18 1.79 11.91
C LEU A 80 9.26 2.88 11.35
N ALA A 81 8.03 3.00 11.87
CA ALA A 81 7.09 4.04 11.48
C ALA A 81 7.38 5.40 12.14
N SER A 82 8.30 5.48 13.11
CA SER A 82 8.76 6.75 13.71
C SER A 82 10.15 7.17 13.27
N ALA A 83 10.94 6.26 12.68
CA ALA A 83 12.30 6.52 12.24
C ALA A 83 12.41 7.77 11.35
N SER A 84 13.55 8.44 11.47
CA SER A 84 13.85 9.76 10.90
C SER A 84 15.12 9.79 10.06
N SER A 85 15.95 8.74 10.14
CA SER A 85 17.13 8.53 9.29
C SER A 85 17.18 7.11 8.72
N LEU A 86 17.99 6.95 7.67
CA LEU A 86 18.30 5.66 7.07
C LEU A 86 19.11 4.79 8.04
N GLU A 87 20.01 5.40 8.82
CA GLU A 87 20.78 4.71 9.87
C GLU A 87 19.87 4.11 10.94
N GLU A 88 18.89 4.87 11.46
CA GLU A 88 17.90 4.35 12.41
C GLU A 88 17.11 3.18 11.81
N ILE A 89 16.75 3.26 10.53
CA ILE A 89 16.07 2.17 9.84
C ILE A 89 16.98 0.95 9.73
N ASP A 90 18.25 1.15 9.38
CA ASP A 90 19.23 0.07 9.25
C ASP A 90 19.44 -0.66 10.59
N ASP A 91 19.57 0.08 11.70
CA ASP A 91 19.66 -0.48 13.05
C ASP A 91 18.42 -1.31 13.43
N LEU A 92 17.22 -0.77 13.15
CA LEU A 92 15.97 -1.47 13.43
C LEU A 92 15.82 -2.74 12.58
N LEU A 93 16.16 -2.67 11.29
CA LEU A 93 16.11 -3.83 10.38
C LEU A 93 17.16 -4.89 10.74
N ALA A 94 18.28 -4.51 11.33
CA ALA A 94 19.30 -5.44 11.80
C ALA A 94 18.81 -6.34 12.96
N THR A 95 17.74 -5.93 13.67
CA THR A 95 17.12 -6.73 14.73
C THR A 95 16.22 -7.87 14.22
N LEU A 96 15.91 -7.88 12.93
CA LEU A 96 15.05 -8.89 12.32
C LEU A 96 15.79 -10.22 12.17
N ASP A 97 15.09 -11.32 12.45
CA ASP A 97 15.50 -12.63 11.96
C ASP A 97 15.33 -12.67 10.43
N ARG A 98 16.45 -12.66 9.70
CA ARG A 98 16.47 -12.51 8.25
C ARG A 98 16.08 -13.78 7.51
N ASP A 99 16.17 -14.94 8.17
CA ASP A 99 15.94 -16.26 7.58
C ASP A 99 14.48 -16.72 7.70
N GLN A 100 13.63 -15.91 8.34
CA GLN A 100 12.20 -16.19 8.43
C GLN A 100 11.60 -16.37 7.03
N PRO A 101 10.95 -17.51 6.76
CA PRO A 101 10.45 -17.84 5.44
C PRO A 101 9.22 -17.00 5.09
N TYR A 102 8.82 -17.07 3.82
CA TYR A 102 7.57 -16.47 3.37
C TYR A 102 6.37 -16.99 4.19
N PRO A 103 5.52 -16.11 4.77
CA PRO A 103 4.50 -16.51 5.75
C PRO A 103 3.23 -17.10 5.13
N GLY A 104 3.26 -17.47 3.84
CA GLY A 104 2.16 -18.09 3.10
C GLY A 104 0.87 -17.28 3.18
N ALA A 105 -0.19 -17.88 3.73
CA ALA A 105 -1.52 -17.29 3.86
C ALA A 105 -1.51 -15.91 4.55
N GLY A 106 -0.58 -15.68 5.50
CA GLY A 106 -0.45 -14.39 6.19
C GLY A 106 -0.08 -13.23 5.25
N ALA A 107 0.75 -13.49 4.24
CA ALA A 107 1.12 -12.50 3.22
C ALA A 107 0.10 -12.40 2.06
N GLU A 108 -0.61 -13.49 1.78
CA GLU A 108 -1.57 -13.61 0.68
C GLU A 108 -2.99 -13.13 1.02
N GLY A 109 -3.33 -13.05 2.31
CA GLY A 109 -4.64 -12.60 2.77
C GLY A 109 -5.04 -11.21 2.21
N ALA A 110 -6.35 -11.03 2.03
CA ALA A 110 -6.94 -9.89 1.34
C ALA A 110 -6.40 -8.53 1.82
N ARG A 111 -6.07 -7.64 0.88
CA ARG A 111 -5.40 -6.34 1.12
C ARG A 111 -6.32 -5.14 0.90
N GLY A 112 -7.61 -5.30 1.19
CA GLY A 112 -8.63 -4.25 1.07
C GLY A 112 -9.79 -4.45 2.04
N ARG A 113 -10.79 -3.59 1.97
CA ARG A 113 -11.99 -3.68 2.81
C ARG A 113 -12.62 -5.07 2.67
N GLN A 114 -12.75 -5.76 3.79
CA GLN A 114 -13.49 -7.02 3.88
C GLN A 114 -14.97 -6.72 4.18
N GLY A 115 -15.87 -7.55 3.65
CA GLY A 115 -17.33 -7.44 3.83
C GLY A 115 -18.09 -7.11 2.55
N SER A 116 -19.41 -6.92 2.68
CA SER A 116 -20.28 -6.68 1.52
C SER A 116 -20.02 -5.33 0.85
N MET A 117 -20.22 -5.29 -0.46
CA MET A 117 -20.20 -4.08 -1.26
C MET A 117 -21.13 -3.04 -0.63
N LYS A 118 -20.62 -1.84 -0.35
CA LYS A 118 -21.51 -0.73 0.00
C LYS A 118 -22.32 -0.41 -1.26
N ARG A 119 -23.64 -0.31 -1.13
CA ARG A 119 -24.48 0.18 -2.21
C ARG A 119 -24.08 1.63 -2.47
N THR A 120 -23.54 1.92 -3.65
CA THR A 120 -23.29 3.29 -4.08
C THR A 120 -24.62 4.01 -4.22
N ALA A 121 -24.82 5.08 -3.45
CA ALA A 121 -25.89 6.02 -3.67
C ALA A 121 -25.35 7.15 -4.55
N LEU A 122 -26.11 7.51 -5.56
CA LEU A 122 -25.84 8.71 -6.35
C LEU A 122 -26.71 9.84 -5.82
N PRO A 123 -26.30 11.11 -5.99
CA PRO A 123 -27.21 12.23 -5.84
C PRO A 123 -28.47 12.01 -6.65
N ASP A 124 -29.57 12.63 -6.21
CA ASP A 124 -30.85 12.52 -6.91
C ASP A 124 -30.66 12.91 -8.39
N ARG A 125 -31.26 12.13 -9.29
CA ARG A 125 -31.24 12.35 -10.75
C ARG A 125 -29.85 12.41 -11.42
N TRP A 126 -28.76 12.05 -10.76
CA TRP A 126 -27.39 12.05 -11.33
C TRP A 126 -27.21 11.21 -12.61
N LEU A 127 -28.01 10.14 -12.76
CA LEU A 127 -27.98 9.32 -13.97
C LEU A 127 -28.77 9.95 -15.14
N GLU A 128 -29.62 10.92 -14.86
CA GLU A 128 -30.41 11.66 -15.85
C GLU A 128 -29.62 12.85 -16.40
N SER A 129 -29.00 13.63 -15.51
CA SER A 129 -28.17 14.78 -15.87
C SER A 129 -26.93 14.86 -14.99
N ARG A 130 -25.82 15.27 -15.59
CA ARG A 130 -24.57 15.62 -14.88
C ARG A 130 -24.31 17.13 -14.89
N ASP A 131 -25.23 17.88 -15.49
CA ASP A 131 -25.22 19.33 -15.52
C ASP A 131 -26.14 19.86 -14.43
N ILE A 132 -25.68 20.90 -13.74
CA ILE A 132 -26.43 21.62 -12.71
C ILE A 132 -27.19 22.73 -13.42
N ASP A 133 -28.52 22.73 -13.32
CA ASP A 133 -29.31 23.84 -13.82
C ASP A 133 -29.28 25.02 -12.85
N ALA A 134 -29.80 26.17 -13.28
CA ALA A 134 -29.75 27.39 -12.47
C ALA A 134 -30.51 27.24 -11.14
N GLN A 135 -31.54 26.38 -11.07
CA GLN A 135 -32.33 26.17 -9.87
C GLN A 135 -31.58 25.27 -8.89
N ASP A 136 -31.00 24.17 -9.38
CA ASP A 136 -30.15 23.28 -8.57
C ASP A 136 -28.96 24.05 -7.98
N ALA A 137 -28.36 24.98 -8.74
CA ALA A 137 -27.28 25.84 -8.27
C ALA A 137 -27.72 26.78 -7.13
N MET A 138 -28.94 27.32 -7.21
CA MET A 138 -29.51 28.16 -6.14
C MET A 138 -29.82 27.34 -4.90
N ASP A 139 -30.40 26.14 -5.05
CA ASP A 139 -30.72 25.26 -3.94
C ASP A 139 -29.47 24.76 -3.19
N ILE A 140 -28.38 24.48 -3.93
CA ILE A 140 -27.06 24.17 -3.33
C ILE A 140 -26.52 25.39 -2.56
N ALA A 141 -26.56 26.58 -3.16
CA ALA A 141 -26.08 27.81 -2.53
C ALA A 141 -26.85 28.14 -1.24
N ASP A 142 -28.18 27.97 -1.23
CA ASP A 142 -29.00 28.15 -0.04
C ASP A 142 -28.73 27.08 1.04
N GLY A 143 -28.45 25.84 0.62
CA GLY A 143 -28.05 24.75 1.52
C GLY A 143 -26.70 24.98 2.22
N GLU A 144 -25.74 25.62 1.55
CA GLU A 144 -24.42 25.96 2.12
C GLU A 144 -24.51 27.03 3.23
N ILE A 145 -25.51 27.93 3.16
CA ILE A 145 -25.75 28.98 4.17
C ILE A 145 -26.14 28.39 5.53
N HIS A 146 -26.78 27.20 5.53
CA HIS A 146 -27.28 26.56 6.75
C HIS A 146 -26.33 25.52 7.36
N ASN A 147 -25.24 25.16 6.67
CA ASN A 147 -24.33 24.09 7.12
C ASN A 147 -22.88 24.56 7.28
N SER A 148 -22.70 25.79 7.78
CA SER A 148 -21.42 26.27 8.30
C SER A 148 -21.10 25.55 9.62
N GLY A 149 -20.62 24.31 9.52
CA GLY A 149 -20.11 23.54 10.65
C GLY A 149 -18.76 24.10 11.10
N GLY A 150 -18.74 24.73 12.27
CA GLY A 150 -17.56 24.85 13.12
C GLY A 150 -17.32 23.60 13.95
#